data_AF-A0A829GG39-F1
#
_entry.id   AF-A0A829GG39-F1
#
_cell.length_a   1.000
_cell.length_b   1.000
_cell.length_c   1.000
_cell.angle_alpha   90.00
_cell.angle_beta   90.00
_cell.angle_gamma   90.00
#
_symmetry.space_group_name_H-M   'P 1'
#
loop_
_entity.id
_entity.type
_entity.pdbx_description
1 polymer ?
#
loop_
_entity_poly.entity_id
_entity_poly.type
_entity_poly.pdbx_seq_one_letter_code
_entity_poly.pdbx_strand_id
1 'polypeptide(L)' 'MLEKKFYHTMFSHSFNIPVRVDYWDHTEETYGTGEPTITIKMKKAIPVRDLLKNASLALG' A
#
# COMPACT_ATOMS: atom_id res chain seq x y z
N MET A 1 -9.73 -10.72 -2.90
CA MET A 1 -8.47 -10.69 -2.12
C MET A 1 -7.18 -10.70 -2.97
N LEU A 2 -7.26 -10.46 -4.28
CA LEU A 2 -6.05 -10.30 -5.12
C LEU A 2 -5.43 -8.91 -4.93
N GLU A 3 -6.27 -7.93 -4.62
CA GLU A 3 -5.88 -6.52 -4.53
C GLU A 3 -4.97 -6.26 -3.33
N LYS A 4 -5.32 -6.75 -2.13
CA LYS A 4 -4.46 -6.68 -0.94
C LYS A 4 -3.10 -7.32 -1.18
N LYS A 5 -3.03 -8.49 -1.83
CA LYS A 5 -1.75 -9.12 -2.19
C LYS A 5 -0.91 -8.24 -3.13
N PHE A 6 -1.55 -7.54 -4.08
CA PHE A 6 -0.84 -6.63 -4.96
C PHE A 6 -0.26 -5.44 -4.21
N TYR A 7 -1.07 -4.79 -3.35
CA TYR A 7 -0.58 -3.74 -2.47
C TYR A 7 0.57 -4.25 -1.58
N HIS A 8 0.41 -5.45 -1.03
CA HIS A 8 1.41 -6.09 -0.20
C HIS A 8 2.74 -6.27 -0.94
N THR A 9 2.70 -6.85 -2.14
CA THR A 9 3.92 -7.03 -2.96
C THR A 9 4.53 -5.70 -3.39
N MET A 10 3.70 -4.70 -3.74
CA MET A 10 4.18 -3.36 -4.10
C MET A 10 4.87 -2.70 -2.91
N PHE A 11 4.17 -2.51 -1.78
CA PHE A 11 4.72 -1.84 -0.60
C PHE A 11 5.93 -2.58 -0.03
N SER A 12 5.92 -3.92 -0.03
CA SER A 12 7.04 -4.72 0.45
C SER A 12 8.30 -4.62 -0.42
N HIS A 13 8.19 -4.28 -1.71
CA HIS A 13 9.35 -4.10 -2.61
C HIS A 13 9.68 -2.63 -2.89
N SER A 14 8.72 -1.71 -2.69
CA SER A 14 8.92 -0.28 -2.96
C SER A 14 9.73 0.43 -1.89
N PHE A 15 9.77 -0.09 -0.67
CA PHE A 15 10.40 0.58 0.46
C PHE A 15 11.42 -0.34 1.15
N ASN A 16 12.61 0.19 1.40
CA ASN A 16 13.66 -0.47 2.20
C ASN A 16 13.58 -0.10 3.70
N ILE A 17 12.48 0.54 4.10
CA ILE A 17 12.22 1.05 5.45
C ILE A 17 10.87 0.52 5.94
N PRO A 18 10.66 0.39 7.26
CA PRO A 18 9.38 -0.07 7.79
C PRO A 18 8.27 0.95 7.52
N VAL A 19 7.19 0.50 6.90
CA VAL A 19 6.04 1.30 6.46
C VAL A 19 4.76 0.73 7.04
N ARG A 20 3.91 1.58 7.61
CA ARG A 20 2.53 1.22 7.98
C ARG A 20 1.59 1.66 6.88
N VAL A 21 0.71 0.77 6.43
CA VAL A 21 -0.33 1.06 5.44
C VAL A 21 -1.67 0.87 6.13
N ASP A 22 -2.46 1.94 6.13
CA ASP A 22 -3.84 1.96 6.60
C ASP A 22 -4.74 1.97 5.35
N TYR A 23 -5.45 0.87 5.14
CA TYR A 23 -6.30 0.64 3.99
C TYR A 23 -7.67 1.32 4.16
N TRP A 24 -8.39 1.47 3.06
CA TRP A 24 -9.70 2.11 3.03
C TRP A 24 -10.79 1.36 3.81
N ASP A 25 -10.53 0.10 4.16
CA ASP A 25 -11.41 -0.75 4.96
C ASP A 25 -11.06 -0.72 6.46
N HIS A 26 -10.22 0.25 6.88
CA HIS A 26 -9.65 0.36 8.23
C HIS A 26 -8.72 -0.80 8.63
N THR A 27 -8.26 -1.60 7.67
CA THR A 27 -7.22 -2.60 7.95
C THR A 27 -5.86 -1.92 7.98
N GLU A 28 -5.06 -2.28 8.97
CA GLU A 28 -3.70 -1.77 9.10
C GLU A 28 -2.71 -2.90 8.89
N GLU A 29 -1.71 -2.66 8.05
CA GLU A 29 -0.68 -3.65 7.75
C GLU A 29 0.69 -2.97 7.77
N THR A 30 1.62 -3.57 8.51
CA THR A 30 2.98 -3.03 8.66
C THR A 30 3.93 -3.89 7.84
N TYR A 31 4.69 -3.23 6.98
CA TYR A 31 5.65 -3.81 6.06
C TYR A 31 7.05 -3.50 6.54
N GLY A 32 7.87 -4.54 6.73
CA GLY A 32 9.25 -4.43 7.22
C GLY A 32 9.41 -4.76 8.70
N THR A 33 10.65 -4.93 9.14
CA THR A 33 11.02 -5.25 10.51
C THR A 33 11.56 -4.00 11.22
N GLY A 34 10.77 -3.43 12.14
CA GLY A 34 11.13 -2.24 12.94
C GLY A 34 9.94 -1.32 13.20
N GLU A 35 10.17 -0.19 13.88
CA GLU A 35 9.13 0.82 14.05
C GLU A 35 8.83 1.53 12.72
N PRO A 36 7.57 1.52 12.26
CA PRO A 36 7.20 2.14 10.99
C PRO A 36 7.48 3.63 11.01
N THR A 37 8.40 4.08 10.16
CA THR A 37 8.78 5.49 10.05
C THR A 37 7.79 6.28 9.21
N ILE A 38 7.07 5.60 8.31
CA ILE A 38 6.10 6.21 7.40
C ILE A 38 4.75 5.52 7.57
N THR A 39 3.67 6.31 7.60
CA THR A 39 2.29 5.82 7.58
C THR A 39 1.58 6.29 6.31
N ILE A 40 1.16 5.35 5.48
CA ILE A 40 0.40 5.58 4.26
C ILE A 40 -1.08 5.37 4.58
N LYS A 41 -1.90 6.41 4.46
CA LYS A 41 -3.36 6.33 4.70
C LYS A 41 -4.15 6.37 3.40
N MET A 42 -4.72 5.23 3.03
CA MET A 42 -5.59 5.09 1.87
C MET A 42 -7.04 5.42 2.26
N LYS A 43 -7.46 6.67 2.03
CA LYS A 43 -8.83 7.11 2.36
C LYS A 43 -9.91 6.52 1.44
N LYS A 44 -9.53 6.03 0.26
CA LYS A 44 -10.44 5.48 -0.75
C LYS A 44 -9.83 4.20 -1.34
N ALA A 45 -10.70 3.27 -1.70
CA ALA A 45 -10.31 2.11 -2.48
C ALA A 45 -9.86 2.56 -3.86
N ILE A 46 -8.60 2.30 -4.20
CA ILE A 46 -8.10 2.53 -5.55
C ILE A 46 -8.25 1.22 -6.29
N PRO A 47 -8.91 1.17 -7.46
CA PRO A 47 -9.01 -0.05 -8.23
C PRO A 47 -7.60 -0.53 -8.62
N VAL A 48 -7.27 -1.78 -8.35
CA VAL A 48 -5.96 -2.34 -8.75
C VAL A 48 -5.76 -2.33 -10.26
N ARG A 49 -6.85 -2.30 -11.01
CA ARG A 49 -6.84 -2.14 -12.46
C ARG A 49 -6.25 -0.80 -12.91
N ASP A 50 -6.49 0.28 -12.16
CA ASP A 50 -5.91 1.60 -12.42
C ASP A 50 -4.45 1.67 -11.97
N LEU A 51 -4.10 1.01 -10.85
CA LEU A 51 -2.71 0.87 -10.41
C LEU A 51 -1.84 0.08 -11.39
N LEU A 52 -2.40 -0.99 -11.96
CA LEU A 52 -1.74 -1.81 -12.99
C LEU A 52 -1.55 -1.03 -14.29
N LYS A 53 -2.47 -0.14 -14.63
CA LYS A 53 -2.34 0.73 -15.81
C LYS A 53 -1.28 1.79 -15.59
N ASN A 54 -1.39 2.55 -14.50
CA ASN A 54 -0.48 3.63 -14.16
C ASN A 54 -0.53 3.91 -12.65
N ALA A 55 0.38 3.30 -11.90
CA ALA A 55 0.45 3.49 -10.46
C ALA A 55 0.69 4.96 -10.07
N SER A 56 1.57 5.67 -10.78
CA SER A 56 1.85 7.08 -10.50
C SER A 56 0.63 8.00 -10.72
N LEU A 57 -0.24 7.67 -11.69
CA LEU A 57 -1.45 8.46 -11.97
C LEU A 57 -2.61 8.06 -11.04
N ALA A 58 -2.65 6.80 -10.61
CA ALA A 58 -3.66 6.33 -9.68
C ALA A 58 -3.38 6.76 -8.24
N LEU A 59 -2.10 6.96 -7.88
CA LEU A 59 -1.65 7.36 -6.55
C LEU A 59 -1.33 8.87 -6.41
N GLY A 60 -1.07 9.56 -7.52
CA GLY A 60 -0.79 10.99 -7.57
C GLY A 60 -2.05 11.82 -7.74
#